data_AF-A0A2S0PAN2-F1
#
_entry.id   AF-A0A2S0PAN2-F1
#
_cell.length_a   1.000
_cell.length_b   1.000
_cell.length_c   1.000
_cell.angle_alpha   90.00
_cell.angle_beta   90.00
_cell.angle_gamma   90.00
#
_symmetry.space_group_name_H-M   'P 1'
#
loop_
_entity.id
_entity.type
_entity.pdbx_description
1 polymer ?
#
loop_
_entity_poly.entity_id
_entity_poly.type
_entity_poly.pdbx_seq_one_letter_code
_entity_poly.pdbx_strand_id
1 'polypeptide(L)'
;MPSTPLLSQLLQRHGLDSNTFDSLFDIVGQSKSAFVRRHGSRLGAGAASLYDDALRQAVPLARRYRTRRRGGSAPAALIDGQPTYQSLFQEDWHTCSPEDALEANDSPVIYLCRLYQWAQQMDAISDDGSGSMIPLTTRRPDLASLVLDRVSTDQTVTALSLVNEILGKALESYTGTTTLKALNDKLAAARFPFTLPYDYASQQITRGLDGVRSSLMSLTQQLDTAWPYFLVPALSTTQGKPPSNRAASCRRNSTRC
;
A
#
# COMPACT_ATOMS: atom_id res chain seq x y z
N MET A 1 17.96 -12.76 26.47
CA MET A 1 17.26 -13.65 27.41
C MET A 1 18.07 -14.93 27.54
N PRO A 2 18.28 -15.50 28.73
CA PRO A 2 19.00 -16.77 28.86
C PRO A 2 18.21 -17.86 28.11
N SER A 3 18.90 -18.65 27.28
CA SER A 3 18.29 -19.78 26.59
C SER A 3 17.71 -20.75 27.62
N THR A 4 16.49 -21.21 27.38
CA THR A 4 15.83 -22.15 28.30
C THR A 4 16.69 -23.42 28.43
N PRO A 5 16.79 -24.04 29.63
CA PRO A 5 17.67 -25.19 29.86
C PRO A 5 17.33 -26.40 28.97
N LEU A 6 16.08 -26.50 28.52
CA LEU A 6 15.65 -27.54 27.58
C LEU A 6 16.16 -27.27 26.16
N LEU A 7 16.15 -26.00 25.73
CA LEU A 7 16.70 -25.60 24.43
C LEU A 7 18.20 -25.84 24.39
N SER A 8 18.95 -25.46 25.43
CA SER A 8 20.40 -25.66 25.45
C SER A 8 20.79 -27.14 25.38
N GLN A 9 20.07 -28.01 26.10
CA GLN A 9 20.25 -29.47 26.00
C GLN A 9 19.95 -30.01 24.59
N LEU A 10 18.87 -29.54 23.96
CA LEU A 10 18.50 -29.93 22.60
C LEU A 10 19.59 -29.51 21.61
N LEU A 11 20.01 -28.24 21.67
CA LEU A 11 21.02 -27.68 20.77
C LEU A 11 22.38 -28.36 20.95
N GLN A 12 22.79 -28.64 22.19
CA GLN A 12 24.03 -29.36 22.48
C GLN A 12 24.04 -30.77 21.88
N ARG A 13 22.91 -31.49 21.93
CA ARG A 13 22.78 -32.83 21.33
C ARG A 13 22.89 -32.81 19.79
N HIS A 14 22.51 -31.70 19.17
CA HIS A 14 22.62 -31.48 17.72
C HIS A 14 23.89 -30.69 17.33
N GLY A 15 24.80 -30.42 18.28
CA GLY A 15 26.08 -29.74 18.04
C GLY A 15 25.95 -28.26 17.64
N LEU A 16 24.89 -27.57 18.08
CA LEU A 16 24.62 -26.17 17.75
C LEU A 16 24.92 -25.23 18.92
N ASP A 17 25.33 -24.01 18.59
CA ASP A 17 25.58 -22.96 19.57
C ASP A 17 24.29 -22.54 20.27
N SER A 18 24.38 -22.27 21.57
CA SER A 18 23.24 -21.90 22.43
C SER A 18 22.52 -20.60 22.04
N ASN A 19 23.10 -19.79 21.15
CA ASN A 19 22.55 -18.52 20.65
C ASN A 19 21.90 -18.64 19.26
N THR A 20 21.78 -19.85 18.71
CA THR A 20 21.22 -20.01 17.35
C THR A 20 19.71 -19.74 17.31
N PHE A 21 19.02 -20.01 18.41
CA PHE A 21 17.58 -19.82 18.57
C PHE A 21 17.29 -19.28 19.97
N ASP A 22 16.26 -18.43 20.11
CA ASP A 22 15.88 -17.88 21.41
C ASP A 22 14.96 -18.85 22.18
N SER A 23 14.10 -19.58 21.47
CA SER A 23 13.13 -20.51 22.04
C SER A 23 12.90 -21.78 21.21
N LEU A 24 12.47 -22.86 21.87
CA LEU A 24 11.96 -24.06 21.18
C LEU A 24 10.76 -23.74 20.26
N PHE A 25 9.99 -22.71 20.60
CA PHE A 25 8.84 -22.28 19.81
C PHE A 25 9.21 -21.53 18.54
N ASP A 26 10.42 -21.00 18.41
CA ASP A 26 10.87 -20.37 17.16
C ASP A 26 11.11 -21.42 16.08
N ILE A 27 11.57 -22.61 16.50
CA ILE A 27 11.74 -23.79 15.65
C ILE A 27 10.36 -24.33 15.25
N VAL A 28 9.49 -24.59 16.23
CA VAL A 28 8.17 -25.22 15.99
C VAL A 28 7.15 -24.25 15.37
N GLY A 29 7.36 -22.94 15.49
CA GLY A 29 6.52 -21.91 14.90
C GLY A 29 6.54 -21.90 13.37
N GLN A 30 7.57 -22.48 12.76
CA GLN A 30 7.67 -22.67 11.31
C GLN A 30 7.18 -24.08 10.92
N SER A 31 6.74 -24.26 9.67
CA SER A 31 6.43 -25.60 9.18
C SER A 31 7.71 -26.43 9.01
N LYS A 32 7.63 -27.75 9.20
CA LYS A 32 8.78 -28.67 9.10
C LYS A 32 9.53 -28.51 7.76
N SER A 33 8.80 -28.40 6.66
CA SER A 33 9.38 -28.21 5.32
C SER A 33 10.09 -26.87 5.20
N ALA A 34 9.51 -25.78 5.71
CA ALA A 34 10.14 -24.47 5.72
C ALA A 34 11.41 -24.45 6.56
N PHE A 35 11.39 -25.09 7.74
CA PHE A 35 12.54 -25.21 8.63
C PHE A 35 13.69 -25.98 7.96
N VAL A 36 13.39 -27.16 7.41
CA VAL A 36 14.38 -27.99 6.70
C VAL A 36 14.93 -27.26 5.47
N ARG A 37 14.11 -26.50 4.74
CA ARG A 37 14.59 -25.72 3.60
C ARG A 37 15.52 -24.58 4.03
N ARG A 38 15.16 -23.83 5.09
CA ARG A 38 15.96 -22.68 5.59
C ARG A 38 17.27 -23.11 6.23
N HIS A 39 17.24 -24.16 7.04
CA HIS A 39 18.39 -24.61 7.83
C HIS A 39 19.09 -25.85 7.23
N GLY A 40 18.58 -26.40 6.12
CA GLY A 40 19.11 -27.60 5.49
C GLY A 40 20.53 -27.46 4.96
N SER A 41 20.94 -26.26 4.54
CA SER A 41 22.33 -26.00 4.12
C SER A 41 23.33 -26.07 5.29
N ARG A 42 22.91 -25.68 6.50
CA ARG A 42 23.75 -25.63 7.70
C ARG A 42 23.68 -26.92 8.54
N LEU A 43 22.50 -27.54 8.64
CA LEU A 43 22.25 -28.72 9.49
C LEU A 43 22.12 -30.02 8.68
N GLY A 44 21.98 -29.96 7.36
CA GLY A 44 21.80 -31.14 6.51
C GLY A 44 20.59 -31.99 6.92
N ALA A 45 20.77 -33.32 6.91
CA ALA A 45 19.75 -34.28 7.33
C ALA A 45 19.32 -34.15 8.80
N GLY A 46 20.15 -33.51 9.65
CA GLY A 46 19.86 -33.25 11.05
C GLY A 46 18.77 -32.21 11.30
N ALA A 47 18.44 -31.38 10.31
CA ALA A 47 17.39 -30.36 10.46
C ALA A 47 16.01 -30.97 10.73
N ALA A 48 15.70 -32.10 10.07
CA ALA A 48 14.41 -32.76 10.23
C ALA A 48 14.25 -33.40 11.62
N SER A 49 15.31 -34.05 12.12
CA SER A 49 15.31 -34.67 13.45
C SER A 49 15.30 -33.63 14.56
N LEU A 50 16.03 -32.52 14.40
CA LEU A 50 15.99 -31.39 15.32
C LEU A 50 14.58 -30.82 15.45
N TYR A 51 13.88 -30.62 14.33
CA TYR A 51 12.50 -30.13 14.34
C TYR A 51 11.57 -31.09 15.09
N ASP A 52 11.66 -32.40 14.80
CA ASP A 52 10.83 -33.41 15.46
C ASP A 52 11.07 -33.46 16.98
N ASP A 53 12.32 -33.31 17.40
CA ASP A 53 12.68 -33.27 18.81
C ASP A 53 12.22 -32.00 19.51
N ALA A 54 12.34 -30.84 18.84
CA ALA A 54 11.79 -29.59 19.35
C ALA A 54 10.27 -29.68 19.51
N LEU A 55 9.59 -30.28 18.54
CA LEU A 55 8.14 -30.49 18.56
C LEU A 55 7.72 -31.42 19.72
N ARG A 56 8.46 -32.51 19.95
CA ARG A 56 8.23 -33.42 21.09
C ARG A 56 8.32 -32.71 22.44
N GLN A 57 9.27 -31.78 22.60
CA GLN A 57 9.45 -31.02 23.84
C GLN A 57 8.44 -29.86 23.99
N ALA A 58 8.11 -29.18 22.89
CA ALA A 58 7.25 -28.00 22.90
C ALA A 58 5.76 -28.33 23.16
N VAL A 59 5.24 -29.43 22.59
CA VAL A 59 3.81 -29.78 22.68
C VAL A 59 3.33 -29.99 24.13
N PRO A 60 4.02 -30.79 24.98
CA PRO A 60 3.66 -30.95 26.38
C PRO A 60 3.73 -29.64 27.16
N LEU A 61 4.73 -28.80 26.87
CA LEU A 61 4.92 -27.50 27.50
C LEU A 61 3.74 -26.57 27.20
N ALA A 62 3.37 -26.45 25.92
CA ALA A 62 2.23 -25.65 25.48
C ALA A 62 0.90 -26.16 26.06
N ARG A 63 0.73 -27.49 26.14
CA ARG A 63 -0.46 -28.10 26.77
C ARG A 63 -0.55 -27.75 28.25
N ARG A 64 0.54 -27.92 29.00
CA ARG A 64 0.60 -27.56 30.44
C ARG A 64 0.28 -26.09 30.67
N TYR A 65 0.78 -25.20 29.82
CA TYR A 65 0.45 -23.78 29.88
C TYR A 65 -1.06 -23.53 29.68
N ARG A 66 -1.66 -24.14 28.64
CA ARG A 66 -3.09 -24.00 28.33
C ARG A 66 -4.01 -24.60 29.40
N THR A 67 -3.67 -25.77 29.98
CA THR A 67 -4.47 -26.40 31.04
C THR A 67 -4.44 -25.59 32.32
N ARG A 68 -3.28 -25.00 32.67
CA ARG A 68 -3.15 -24.07 33.80
C ARG A 68 -3.97 -22.80 33.59
N ARG A 69 -4.06 -22.29 32.34
CA ARG A 69 -4.89 -21.13 31.98
C ARG A 69 -6.40 -21.42 32.05
N ARG A 70 -6.85 -22.62 31.69
CA ARG A 70 -8.28 -23.02 31.70
C ARG A 70 -8.77 -23.49 33.07
N GLY A 71 -7.88 -23.96 33.95
CA GLY A 71 -8.20 -24.41 35.31
C GLY A 71 -8.39 -23.26 36.30
N GLY A 72 -9.10 -22.20 35.91
CA GLY A 72 -9.43 -21.09 36.80
C GLY A 72 -10.42 -21.50 37.88
N SER A 73 -9.94 -22.17 38.93
CA SER A 73 -10.47 -22.12 40.29
C SER A 73 -9.62 -23.01 41.22
N ALA A 74 -8.49 -22.48 41.66
CA ALA A 74 -7.88 -22.82 42.94
C ALA A 74 -6.86 -21.71 43.27
N PRO A 75 -6.75 -21.26 44.52
CA PRO A 75 -5.83 -20.20 44.92
C PRO A 75 -4.40 -20.73 44.89
N ALA A 76 -3.81 -20.84 43.69
CA ALA A 76 -2.39 -21.12 43.50
C ALA A 76 -1.55 -19.82 43.50
N ALA A 77 -2.12 -18.70 43.96
CA ALA A 77 -1.44 -17.41 44.04
C ALA A 77 -0.42 -17.30 45.20
N LEU A 78 -0.16 -18.39 45.93
CA LEU A 78 0.66 -18.40 47.16
C LEU A 78 1.82 -19.41 47.10
N ILE A 79 2.30 -19.78 45.91
CA ILE A 79 3.56 -20.54 45.80
C ILE A 79 4.59 -19.61 45.18
N ASP A 80 5.53 -19.16 46.02
CA ASP A 80 6.70 -18.38 45.61
C ASP A 80 7.41 -19.08 44.44
N GLY A 81 7.61 -18.37 43.33
CA GLY A 81 8.26 -18.88 42.13
C GLY A 81 7.34 -19.48 41.06
N GLN A 82 6.01 -19.40 41.21
CA GLN A 82 5.12 -19.69 40.08
C GLN A 82 5.17 -18.57 39.03
N PRO A 83 5.21 -18.91 37.73
CA PRO A 83 5.18 -17.93 36.67
C PRO A 83 3.77 -17.31 36.58
N THR A 84 3.58 -16.18 37.25
CA THR A 84 2.39 -15.33 37.12
C THR A 84 2.50 -14.54 35.81
N TYR A 85 1.36 -14.20 35.20
CA TYR A 85 1.33 -13.37 33.99
C TYR A 85 2.17 -12.09 34.15
N GLN A 86 1.95 -11.37 35.25
CA GLN A 86 2.68 -10.14 35.55
C GLN A 86 4.20 -10.37 35.75
N SER A 87 4.63 -11.52 36.29
CA SER A 87 6.07 -11.81 36.42
C SER A 87 6.73 -12.19 35.10
N LEU A 88 5.97 -12.79 34.17
CA LEU A 88 6.47 -13.24 32.87
C LEU A 88 6.57 -12.09 31.86
N PHE A 89 5.53 -11.26 31.80
CA PHE A 89 5.39 -10.23 30.77
C PHE A 89 5.70 -8.83 31.29
N GLN A 90 5.73 -8.63 32.62
CA GLN A 90 6.07 -7.36 33.28
C GLN A 90 5.40 -6.16 32.61
N GLU A 91 4.08 -6.28 32.39
CA GLU A 91 3.34 -5.28 31.63
C GLU A 91 3.09 -4.02 32.45
N ASP A 92 3.45 -2.89 31.87
CA ASP A 92 3.11 -1.57 32.38
C ASP A 92 1.68 -1.23 31.98
N TRP A 93 0.71 -1.51 32.85
CA TRP A 93 -0.71 -1.22 32.59
C TRP A 93 -0.99 0.27 32.32
N HIS A 94 -0.13 1.16 32.82
CA HIS A 94 -0.22 2.60 32.54
C HIS A 94 0.13 2.97 31.09
N THR A 95 0.81 2.07 30.38
CA THR A 95 1.20 2.21 28.97
C THR A 95 0.16 1.58 28.04
N CYS A 96 -0.89 0.95 28.57
CA CYS A 96 -1.96 0.38 27.75
C CYS A 96 -2.64 1.48 26.93
N SER A 97 -2.74 1.24 25.63
CA SER A 97 -3.44 2.11 24.69
C SER A 97 -4.94 2.22 25.05
N PRO A 98 -5.56 3.40 24.91
CA PRO A 98 -7.02 3.53 25.00
C PRO A 98 -7.71 2.73 23.89
N GLU A 99 -8.99 2.40 24.05
CA GLU A 99 -9.75 1.53 23.13
C GLU A 99 -9.80 2.04 21.68
N ASP A 100 -9.72 3.36 21.47
CA ASP A 100 -9.74 4.01 20.15
C ASP A 100 -8.36 4.53 19.70
N ALA A 101 -7.28 4.07 20.34
CA ALA A 101 -5.94 4.41 19.89
C ALA A 101 -5.56 3.59 18.64
N LEU A 102 -4.82 4.22 17.73
CA LEU A 102 -4.25 3.53 16.57
C LEU A 102 -3.31 2.39 16.99
N GLU A 103 -2.65 2.54 18.14
CA GLU A 103 -1.73 1.59 18.76
C GLU A 103 -2.45 0.48 19.56
N ALA A 104 -3.78 0.49 19.61
CA ALA A 104 -4.53 -0.59 20.25
C ALA A 104 -4.35 -1.89 19.46
N ASN A 105 -4.18 -3.02 20.14
CA ASN A 105 -3.88 -4.30 19.47
C ASN A 105 -5.03 -4.81 18.59
N ASP A 106 -6.24 -4.31 18.81
CA ASP A 106 -7.47 -4.54 18.06
C ASP A 106 -7.77 -3.44 17.03
N SER A 107 -6.91 -2.44 16.90
CA SER A 107 -7.02 -1.38 15.89
C SER A 107 -6.91 -1.94 14.46
N PRO A 108 -7.65 -1.36 13.49
CA PRO A 108 -7.50 -1.70 12.08
C PRO A 108 -6.07 -1.46 11.56
N VAL A 109 -5.33 -0.54 12.16
CA VAL A 109 -3.93 -0.25 11.80
C VAL A 109 -3.03 -1.43 12.11
N ILE A 110 -3.15 -1.99 13.32
CA ILE A 110 -2.39 -3.18 13.72
C ILE A 110 -2.76 -4.37 12.84
N TYR A 111 -4.05 -4.52 12.50
CA TYR A 111 -4.49 -5.55 11.57
C TYR A 111 -3.82 -5.43 10.19
N LEU A 112 -3.75 -4.22 9.63
CA LEU A 112 -3.04 -3.94 8.37
C LEU A 112 -1.55 -4.29 8.48
N CYS A 113 -0.87 -3.87 9.55
CA CYS A 113 0.53 -4.20 9.79
C CYS A 113 0.77 -5.72 9.82
N ARG A 114 -0.12 -6.48 10.48
CA ARG A 114 -0.03 -7.95 10.51
C ARG A 114 -0.27 -8.57 9.14
N LEU A 115 -1.24 -8.07 8.36
CA LEU A 115 -1.47 -8.55 6.99
C LEU A 115 -0.25 -8.30 6.10
N TYR A 116 0.38 -7.13 6.22
CA TYR A 116 1.58 -6.81 5.46
C TYR A 116 2.75 -7.73 5.81
N GLN A 117 3.02 -7.94 7.11
CA GLN A 117 4.04 -8.88 7.57
C GLN A 117 3.76 -10.30 7.11
N TRP A 118 2.50 -10.74 7.17
CA TRP A 118 2.11 -12.06 6.73
C TRP A 118 2.29 -12.25 5.22
N ALA A 119 1.91 -11.24 4.42
CA ALA A 119 2.16 -11.25 2.98
C ALA A 119 3.67 -11.35 2.66
N GLN A 120 4.51 -10.60 3.37
CA GLN A 120 5.97 -10.70 3.21
C GLN A 120 6.52 -12.09 3.60
N GLN A 121 5.98 -12.70 4.66
CA GLN A 121 6.35 -14.06 5.05
C GLN A 121 5.95 -15.08 3.99
N MET A 122 4.77 -14.92 3.40
CA MET A 122 4.32 -15.77 2.29
C MET A 122 5.24 -15.60 1.07
N ASP A 123 5.63 -14.36 0.74
CA ASP A 123 6.59 -14.09 -0.32
C ASP A 123 7.93 -14.82 -0.07
N ALA A 124 8.45 -14.76 1.15
CA ALA A 124 9.68 -15.45 1.53
C ALA A 124 9.55 -16.98 1.59
N ILE A 125 8.35 -17.53 1.75
CA ILE A 125 8.10 -18.98 1.74
C ILE A 125 7.96 -19.48 0.31
N SER A 126 7.33 -18.71 -0.57
CA SER A 126 7.07 -19.10 -1.96
C SER A 126 8.25 -18.84 -2.89
N ASP A 127 9.25 -18.07 -2.46
CA ASP A 127 10.51 -17.93 -3.19
C ASP A 127 11.26 -19.27 -3.20
N ASP A 128 11.01 -20.05 -4.24
CA ASP A 128 11.64 -21.32 -4.56
C ASP A 128 12.89 -21.12 -5.46
N GLY A 129 13.29 -19.86 -5.69
CA GLY A 129 14.38 -19.51 -6.61
C GLY A 129 14.01 -19.62 -8.09
N SER A 130 12.76 -20.00 -8.43
CA SER A 130 12.30 -20.07 -9.82
C SER A 130 12.00 -18.68 -10.42
N GLY A 131 12.00 -17.62 -9.61
CA GLY A 131 11.72 -16.25 -10.05
C GLY A 131 10.31 -16.01 -10.59
N SER A 132 9.39 -16.97 -10.42
CA SER A 132 8.03 -16.87 -10.96
C SER A 132 7.15 -15.88 -10.18
N MET A 133 7.44 -15.68 -8.89
CA MET A 133 6.63 -14.82 -8.03
C MET A 133 7.27 -13.45 -7.82
N ILE A 134 6.54 -12.39 -8.17
CA ILE A 134 6.98 -11.00 -7.93
C ILE A 134 6.59 -10.61 -6.49
N PRO A 135 7.55 -10.24 -5.62
CA PRO A 135 7.25 -9.93 -4.24
C PRO A 135 6.41 -8.65 -4.12
N LEU A 136 5.66 -8.53 -3.03
CA LEU A 136 4.79 -7.39 -2.76
C LEU A 136 5.57 -6.07 -2.71
N THR A 137 6.78 -6.10 -2.16
CA THR A 137 7.66 -4.92 -2.07
C THR A 137 8.05 -4.35 -3.44
N THR A 138 8.20 -5.22 -4.45
CA THR A 138 8.47 -4.79 -5.84
C THR A 138 7.20 -4.30 -6.54
N ARG A 139 6.05 -4.95 -6.30
CA ARG A 139 4.77 -4.56 -6.90
C ARG A 139 4.27 -3.22 -6.37
N ARG A 140 4.45 -2.98 -5.07
CA ARG A 140 3.95 -1.83 -4.32
C ARG A 140 5.00 -1.31 -3.33
N PRO A 141 6.00 -0.57 -3.82
CA PRO A 141 7.02 0.03 -2.96
C PRO A 141 6.46 1.17 -2.08
N ASP A 142 5.31 1.73 -2.46
CA ASP A 142 4.57 2.76 -1.73
C ASP A 142 4.07 2.29 -0.36
N LEU A 143 3.71 1.01 -0.20
CA LEU A 143 3.20 0.49 1.07
C LEU A 143 4.25 0.51 2.18
N ALA A 144 5.53 0.38 1.85
CA ALA A 144 6.61 0.39 2.83
C ALA A 144 6.89 1.80 3.38
N SER A 145 6.58 2.85 2.61
CA SER A 145 6.77 4.25 3.00
C SER A 145 5.48 4.92 3.48
N LEU A 146 4.36 4.18 3.54
CA LEU A 146 3.08 4.69 4.01
C LEU A 146 3.14 4.97 5.52
N VAL A 147 2.97 6.24 5.89
CA VAL A 147 2.88 6.66 7.29
C VAL A 147 1.46 6.40 7.82
N LEU A 148 1.37 5.69 8.94
CA LEU A 148 0.12 5.30 9.58
C LEU A 148 -0.22 6.31 10.68
N ASP A 149 -0.98 7.33 10.32
CA ASP A 149 -1.42 8.40 11.20
C ASP A 149 -2.95 8.43 11.27
N ARG A 150 -3.49 9.20 12.21
CA ARG A 150 -4.95 9.35 12.35
C ARG A 150 -5.60 9.95 11.09
N VAL A 151 -4.87 10.82 10.40
CA VAL A 151 -5.34 11.39 9.13
C VAL A 151 -5.39 10.33 8.03
N SER A 152 -4.35 9.50 7.87
CA SER A 152 -4.34 8.49 6.79
C SER A 152 -5.32 7.34 7.03
N THR A 153 -5.72 7.13 8.28
CA THR A 153 -6.62 6.03 8.69
C THR A 153 -8.09 6.46 8.68
N ASP A 154 -8.40 7.65 9.21
CA ASP A 154 -9.79 8.11 9.36
C ASP A 154 -10.29 8.91 8.12
N GLN A 155 -9.38 9.45 7.29
CA GLN A 155 -9.78 10.25 6.14
C GLN A 155 -10.40 9.40 5.03
N THR A 156 -11.62 9.75 4.64
CA THR A 156 -12.26 9.16 3.46
C THR A 156 -11.63 9.72 2.18
N VAL A 157 -11.03 8.85 1.36
CA VAL A 157 -10.44 9.20 0.06
C VAL A 157 -11.11 8.40 -1.05
N THR A 158 -11.25 8.98 -2.24
CA THR A 158 -11.81 8.26 -3.39
C THR A 158 -10.79 7.27 -3.96
N ALA A 159 -11.24 6.06 -4.28
CA ALA A 159 -10.38 5.01 -4.83
C ALA A 159 -9.69 5.45 -6.13
N LEU A 160 -10.37 6.21 -6.98
CA LEU A 160 -9.81 6.70 -8.24
C LEU A 160 -8.65 7.68 -8.02
N SER A 161 -8.74 8.54 -7.01
CA SER A 161 -7.65 9.46 -6.66
C SER A 161 -6.40 8.69 -6.24
N LEU A 162 -6.55 7.65 -5.42
CA LEU A 162 -5.44 6.80 -4.99
C LEU A 162 -4.78 6.08 -6.17
N VAL A 163 -5.58 5.55 -7.11
CA VAL A 163 -5.05 4.90 -8.32
C VAL A 163 -4.24 5.89 -9.15
N ASN A 164 -4.75 7.11 -9.35
CA ASN A 164 -4.04 8.15 -10.08
C ASN A 164 -2.74 8.56 -9.38
N GLU A 165 -2.73 8.65 -8.05
CA GLU A 165 -1.52 8.95 -7.28
C GLU A 165 -0.47 7.85 -7.42
N ILE A 166 -0.87 6.58 -7.27
CA ILE A 166 0.05 5.44 -7.38
C ILE A 166 0.64 5.35 -8.80
N LEU A 167 -0.19 5.48 -9.83
CA LEU A 167 0.26 5.49 -11.23
C LEU A 167 1.14 6.71 -11.53
N GLY A 168 0.81 7.88 -10.96
CA GLY A 168 1.62 9.09 -11.04
C GLY A 168 3.04 8.87 -10.50
N LYS A 169 3.15 8.37 -9.27
CA LYS A 169 4.46 8.04 -8.65
C LYS A 169 5.25 7.01 -9.45
N ALA A 170 4.58 5.99 -9.99
CA ALA A 170 5.22 5.01 -10.87
C ALA A 170 5.78 5.66 -12.14
N LEU A 171 5.01 6.54 -12.78
CA LEU A 171 5.46 7.29 -13.95
C LEU A 171 6.60 8.26 -13.61
N GLU A 172 6.55 8.95 -12.47
CA GLU A 172 7.63 9.82 -12.00
C GLU A 172 8.95 9.03 -11.86
N SER A 173 8.88 7.84 -11.26
CA SER A 173 10.04 6.96 -11.09
C SER A 173 10.60 6.45 -12.43
N TYR A 174 9.72 6.13 -13.39
CA TYR A 174 10.13 5.66 -14.72
C TYR A 174 10.71 6.79 -15.59
N THR A 175 10.11 7.98 -15.53
CA THR A 175 10.42 9.09 -16.42
C THR A 175 11.50 10.03 -15.87
N GLY A 176 11.83 9.93 -14.58
CA GLY A 176 12.78 10.80 -13.87
C GLY A 176 12.29 12.25 -13.71
N THR A 177 11.01 12.51 -13.94
CA THR A 177 10.41 13.86 -13.86
C THR A 177 9.40 13.93 -12.75
N THR A 178 9.52 14.93 -11.88
CA THR A 178 8.65 15.13 -10.70
C THR A 178 7.56 16.18 -10.91
N THR A 179 7.60 16.94 -12.01
CA THR A 179 6.61 17.98 -12.28
C THR A 179 5.42 17.40 -13.05
N LEU A 180 4.21 17.60 -12.52
CA LEU A 180 2.97 17.13 -13.15
C LEU A 180 2.82 17.61 -14.59
N LYS A 181 3.25 18.85 -14.88
CA LYS A 181 3.24 19.38 -16.26
C LYS A 181 4.11 18.56 -17.20
N ALA A 182 5.36 18.26 -16.82
CA ALA A 182 6.26 17.47 -17.65
C ALA A 182 5.75 16.03 -17.85
N LEU A 183 5.09 15.46 -16.82
CA LEU A 183 4.45 14.15 -16.91
C LEU A 183 3.32 14.16 -17.96
N ASN A 184 2.44 15.16 -17.88
CA ASN A 184 1.34 15.32 -18.84
C ASN A 184 1.85 15.60 -20.26
N ASP A 185 2.91 16.40 -20.42
CA ASP A 185 3.52 16.66 -21.72
C ASP A 185 4.10 15.37 -22.34
N LYS A 186 4.69 14.48 -21.52
CA LYS A 186 5.14 13.15 -21.96
C LYS A 186 3.99 12.25 -22.39
N LEU A 187 2.86 12.26 -21.66
CA LEU A 187 1.65 11.50 -22.03
C LEU A 187 1.00 12.04 -23.32
N ALA A 188 1.07 13.34 -23.55
CA ALA A 188 0.60 13.98 -24.79
C ALA A 188 1.51 13.66 -25.99
N ALA A 189 2.81 13.45 -25.76
CA ALA A 189 3.77 13.08 -26.81
C ALA A 189 3.78 11.58 -27.15
N ALA A 190 3.34 10.71 -26.22
CA ALA A 190 3.34 9.27 -26.39
C ALA A 190 2.34 8.81 -27.47
N ARG A 191 2.77 7.90 -28.35
CA ARG A 191 1.96 7.40 -29.49
C ARG A 191 1.43 5.97 -29.32
N PHE A 192 2.02 5.19 -28.41
CA PHE A 192 1.61 3.82 -28.11
C PHE A 192 1.46 3.65 -26.59
N PRO A 193 0.47 2.89 -26.08
CA PRO A 193 -0.58 2.14 -26.79
C PRO A 193 -1.60 3.05 -27.52
N PHE A 194 -2.46 2.49 -28.38
CA PHE A 194 -3.43 3.25 -29.21
C PHE A 194 -4.44 4.11 -28.42
N THR A 195 -4.47 3.99 -27.09
CA THR A 195 -5.24 4.87 -26.20
C THR A 195 -4.55 6.20 -25.92
N LEU A 196 -3.26 6.34 -26.25
CA LEU A 196 -2.48 7.58 -26.24
C LEU A 196 -2.44 8.17 -27.65
N PRO A 197 -2.31 9.50 -27.82
CA PRO A 197 -1.89 10.49 -26.82
C PRO A 197 -3.00 10.95 -25.86
N TYR A 198 -2.63 11.20 -24.61
CA TYR A 198 -3.50 11.84 -23.63
C TYR A 198 -2.98 13.26 -23.33
N ASP A 199 -3.68 14.27 -23.83
CA ASP A 199 -3.42 15.67 -23.51
C ASP A 199 -4.40 16.17 -22.44
N TYR A 200 -3.87 16.41 -21.24
CA TYR A 200 -4.62 16.89 -20.09
C TYR A 200 -5.26 18.26 -20.34
N ALA A 201 -4.56 19.19 -21.00
CA ALA A 201 -5.06 20.55 -21.21
C ALA A 201 -6.25 20.55 -22.16
N SER A 202 -6.14 19.80 -23.27
CA SER A 202 -7.25 19.61 -24.22
C SER A 202 -8.48 19.00 -23.52
N GLN A 203 -8.30 17.92 -22.75
CA GLN A 203 -9.41 17.32 -22.01
C GLN A 203 -10.06 18.28 -21.01
N GLN A 204 -9.26 19.10 -20.31
CA GLN A 204 -9.78 20.07 -19.37
C GLN A 204 -10.61 21.16 -20.07
N ILE A 205 -10.18 21.62 -21.25
CA ILE A 205 -10.94 22.57 -22.07
C ILE A 205 -12.26 21.95 -22.52
N THR A 206 -12.24 20.73 -23.06
CA THR A 206 -13.46 20.03 -23.49
C THR A 206 -14.46 19.88 -22.33
N ARG A 207 -13.99 19.40 -21.16
CA ARG A 207 -14.84 19.25 -19.96
C ARG A 207 -15.38 20.59 -19.47
N GLY A 208 -14.57 21.65 -19.52
CA GLY A 208 -15.00 23.00 -19.16
C GLY A 208 -16.11 23.51 -20.07
N LEU A 209 -15.96 23.34 -21.39
CA LEU A 209 -16.97 23.70 -22.39
C LEU A 209 -18.27 22.89 -22.21
N ASP A 210 -18.15 21.58 -21.96
CA ASP A 210 -19.29 20.70 -21.67
C ASP A 210 -20.05 21.16 -20.42
N GLY A 211 -19.32 21.61 -19.39
CA GLY A 211 -19.90 22.15 -18.15
C GLY A 211 -20.71 23.44 -18.36
N VAL A 212 -20.27 24.31 -19.28
CA VAL A 212 -21.01 25.53 -19.68
C VAL A 212 -22.29 25.18 -20.45
N ARG A 213 -22.38 23.96 -21.01
CA ARG A 213 -23.52 23.46 -21.81
C ARG A 213 -23.87 24.36 -23.00
N SER A 214 -22.91 25.14 -23.49
CA SER A 214 -23.09 25.96 -24.69
C SER A 214 -22.98 25.07 -25.92
N SER A 215 -24.00 25.06 -26.76
CA SER A 215 -23.90 24.42 -28.07
C SER A 215 -22.84 25.13 -28.91
N LEU A 216 -22.13 24.37 -29.75
CA LEU A 216 -21.19 24.95 -30.72
C LEU A 216 -21.88 26.02 -31.57
N MET A 217 -23.16 25.79 -31.93
CA MET A 217 -23.97 26.77 -32.62
C MET A 217 -24.06 28.08 -31.86
N SER A 218 -24.41 28.07 -30.56
CA SER A 218 -24.50 29.29 -29.75
C SER A 218 -23.18 30.07 -29.73
N LEU A 219 -22.06 29.36 -29.64
CA LEU A 219 -20.73 29.98 -29.68
C LEU A 219 -20.43 30.57 -31.06
N THR A 220 -20.76 29.89 -32.16
CA THR A 220 -20.57 30.46 -33.49
C THR A 220 -21.45 31.69 -33.71
N GLN A 221 -22.64 31.78 -33.10
CA GLN A 221 -23.44 33.00 -33.12
C GLN A 221 -22.83 34.19 -32.39
N GLN A 222 -22.12 33.93 -31.30
CA GLN A 222 -21.48 34.99 -30.54
C GLN A 222 -20.16 35.43 -31.16
N LEU A 223 -19.44 34.51 -31.80
CA LEU A 223 -18.14 34.77 -32.40
C LEU A 223 -18.23 35.37 -33.80
N ASP A 224 -19.26 35.00 -34.58
CA ASP A 224 -19.43 35.53 -35.91
C ASP A 224 -20.15 36.88 -35.88
N THR A 225 -19.40 37.95 -36.18
CA THR A 225 -19.92 39.30 -36.28
C THR A 225 -20.95 39.49 -37.41
N ALA A 226 -20.98 38.59 -38.41
CA ALA A 226 -21.91 38.65 -39.53
C ALA A 226 -23.25 37.92 -39.25
N TRP A 227 -23.36 37.19 -38.14
CA TRP A 227 -24.62 36.58 -37.72
C TRP A 227 -25.42 37.61 -36.87
N PRO A 228 -26.69 37.95 -37.17
CA PRO A 228 -27.54 37.31 -38.15
C PRO A 228 -27.29 37.53 -39.65
N TYR A 229 -26.95 36.47 -40.39
CA TYR A 229 -26.74 36.52 -41.84
C TYR A 229 -27.96 37.03 -42.61
N PHE A 230 -29.17 36.87 -42.05
CA PHE A 230 -30.41 37.35 -42.66
C PHE A 230 -30.75 38.81 -42.34
N LEU A 231 -30.07 39.45 -41.37
CA LEU A 231 -30.26 40.87 -41.06
C LEU A 231 -29.40 41.77 -41.93
N VAL A 232 -28.41 41.22 -42.64
CA VAL A 232 -27.78 41.91 -43.77
C VAL A 232 -28.85 42.01 -44.85
N PRO A 233 -29.41 43.20 -45.15
CA PRO A 233 -30.47 43.30 -46.12
C PRO A 233 -29.93 42.89 -47.49
N ALA A 234 -30.82 42.43 -48.35
CA ALA A 234 -30.63 42.28 -49.79
C ALA A 234 -30.28 43.63 -50.48
N LEU A 235 -29.16 44.25 -50.12
CA LEU A 235 -28.59 45.45 -50.73
C LEU A 235 -27.39 45.12 -51.63
N SER A 236 -27.27 43.88 -52.08
CA SER A 236 -26.51 43.59 -53.29
C SER A 236 -27.15 42.44 -54.06
N THR A 237 -28.18 42.76 -54.85
CA THR A 237 -28.53 42.00 -56.06
C THR A 237 -27.42 42.05 -57.13
N THR A 238 -26.22 42.53 -56.79
CA THR A 238 -25.06 42.47 -57.66
C THR A 238 -23.84 41.95 -56.88
N GLN A 239 -23.35 40.80 -57.34
CA GLN A 239 -22.01 40.24 -57.10
C GLN A 239 -21.76 39.52 -55.77
N GLY A 240 -21.71 38.19 -55.89
CA GLY A 240 -21.07 37.33 -54.90
C GLY A 240 -19.60 37.68 -54.75
N LYS A 241 -19.25 38.28 -53.62
CA LYS A 241 -17.88 38.31 -53.12
C LYS A 241 -17.93 38.15 -51.60
N PRO A 242 -17.29 37.12 -51.02
CA PRO A 242 -17.29 36.95 -49.57
C PRO A 242 -16.60 38.15 -48.92
N PRO A 243 -17.08 38.62 -47.76
CA PRO A 243 -16.50 39.76 -47.07
C PRO A 243 -15.03 39.47 -46.73
N SER A 244 -14.13 40.36 -47.17
CA SER A 244 -12.73 40.26 -46.78
C SER A 244 -12.60 40.68 -45.31
N ASN A 245 -12.11 39.74 -44.49
CA ASN A 245 -11.84 39.98 -43.08
C ASN A 245 -10.83 41.13 -42.92
N ARG A 246 -11.32 42.34 -42.63
CA ARG A 246 -10.50 43.38 -42.01
C ARG A 246 -10.54 43.17 -40.51
N ALA A 247 -9.37 42.82 -39.96
CA ALA A 247 -9.13 42.68 -38.54
C ALA A 247 -9.64 43.89 -37.76
N ALA A 248 -10.76 43.72 -37.06
CA ALA A 248 -11.20 44.67 -36.05
C ALA A 248 -10.34 44.44 -34.80
N SER A 249 -9.43 45.37 -34.55
CA SER A 249 -8.63 45.45 -33.33
C SER A 249 -9.54 45.72 -32.13
N CYS A 250 -9.97 44.66 -31.47
CA CYS A 250 -10.71 44.78 -30.22
C CYS A 250 -9.73 45.14 -29.10
N ARG A 251 -9.52 46.45 -28.88
CA ARG A 251 -8.92 46.97 -27.65
C ARG A 251 -9.91 46.74 -26.50
N ARG A 252 -9.67 45.72 -25.68
CA ARG A 252 -10.30 45.60 -24.37
C ARG A 252 -9.67 46.60 -23.42
N ASN A 253 -10.36 47.72 -23.22
CA ASN A 253 -10.26 48.49 -21.98
C ASN A 253 -11.39 48.02 -21.06
N SER A 254 -11.04 47.34 -19.97
CA SER A 254 -11.85 47.34 -18.75
C SER A 254 -11.00 46.85 -17.58
N THR A 255 -10.25 47.79 -17.03
CA THR A 255 -9.96 47.84 -15.60
C THR A 255 -11.27 48.06 -14.84
N ARG A 256 -11.65 47.14 -13.94
CA ARG A 256 -12.05 47.39 -12.54
C ARG A 256 -12.70 46.18 -11.87
N CYS A 257 -12.19 45.93 -10.66
CA CYS A 257 -12.72 45.21 -9.50
C CYS A 257 -12.96 43.70 -9.63
#